data_AF-A0AAW7U8D4-F1
#
_entry.id   AF-A0AAW7U8D4-F1
#
_cell.length_a   1.000
_cell.length_b   1.000
_cell.length_c   1.000
_cell.angle_alpha   90.00
_cell.angle_beta   90.00
_cell.angle_gamma   90.00
#
_symmetry.space_group_name_H-M   'P 1'
#
loop_
_entity.id
_entity.type
_entity.pdbx_description
1 polymer ?
#
loop_
_entity_poly.entity_id
_entity_poly.type
_entity_poly.pdbx_seq_one_letter_code
_entity_poly.pdbx_strand_id
1 'polypeptide(L)'
;MQTHPAALAFDKDRFYVATAVQIEPERLAKAPKAFQKLPLFGTYQVGTRKPANEKEFFDSMNLAFAGIPSSARPDWWLPREDVEDSITKAKIPLASLMAKYPDRARIINRHLGELAKDRANLYYLPLTSEKTLDWIMVIDDGNKAVAYIPVDGF
;
A
#
# COMPACT_ATOMS: atom_id res chain seq x y z
N MET A 1 -6.77 -22.27 -5.55
CA MET A 1 -7.19 -20.86 -5.33
C MET A 1 -6.09 -19.96 -5.86
N GLN A 2 -6.43 -18.95 -6.65
CA GLN A 2 -5.47 -18.09 -7.36
C GLN A 2 -4.97 -17.00 -6.41
N THR A 3 -3.68 -17.00 -6.08
CA THR A 3 -3.04 -16.08 -5.12
C THR A 3 -2.51 -14.80 -5.75
N HIS A 4 -3.01 -14.43 -6.94
CA HIS A 4 -2.48 -13.25 -7.63
C HIS A 4 -2.87 -11.96 -6.87
N PRO A 5 -2.00 -10.94 -6.90
CA PRO A 5 -2.34 -9.61 -6.41
C PRO A 5 -3.58 -9.07 -7.11
N ALA A 6 -4.56 -8.60 -6.33
CA ALA A 6 -5.76 -7.94 -6.84
C ALA A 6 -5.66 -6.42 -6.70
N ALA A 7 -5.13 -5.93 -5.58
CA ALA A 7 -4.97 -4.50 -5.34
C ALA A 7 -3.69 -4.16 -4.56
N LEU A 8 -3.12 -3.00 -4.88
CA LEU A 8 -2.14 -2.27 -4.09
C LEU A 8 -2.88 -1.07 -3.50
N ALA A 9 -3.26 -1.20 -2.23
CA ALA A 9 -4.13 -0.25 -1.55
C ALA A 9 -3.33 0.63 -0.59
N PHE A 10 -3.41 1.95 -0.76
CA PHE A 10 -2.94 2.89 0.25
C PHE A 10 -3.92 2.93 1.42
N ASP A 11 -3.43 2.71 2.64
CA ASP A 11 -4.23 2.76 3.87
C ASP A 11 -3.50 3.58 4.93
N LYS A 12 -3.89 4.87 5.02
CA LYS A 12 -3.41 5.90 5.97
C LYS A 12 -1.92 6.26 5.87
N ASP A 13 -1.04 5.30 6.06
CA ASP A 13 0.41 5.49 6.23
C ASP A 13 1.25 4.40 5.55
N ARG A 14 0.61 3.47 4.84
CA ARG A 14 1.28 2.34 4.18
C ARG A 14 0.53 1.90 2.94
N PHE A 15 1.21 1.13 2.11
CA PHE A 15 0.58 0.33 1.07
C PHE A 15 0.41 -1.11 1.52
N TYR A 16 -0.66 -1.75 1.06
CA TYR A 16 -0.95 -3.16 1.30
C TYR A 16 -1.30 -3.87 0.00
N VAL A 17 -0.69 -5.03 -0.23
CA VAL A 17 -1.03 -5.92 -1.35
C VAL A 17 -2.14 -6.86 -0.91
N ALA A 18 -3.35 -6.61 -1.39
CA ALA A 18 -4.48 -7.52 -1.25
C ALA A 18 -4.48 -8.52 -2.41
N THR A 19 -4.55 -9.81 -2.08
CA THR A 19 -4.66 -10.90 -3.07
C THR A 19 -6.12 -11.24 -3.35
N ALA A 20 -6.38 -11.84 -4.51
CA ALA A 20 -7.74 -12.22 -4.92
C ALA A 20 -8.48 -13.10 -3.89
N VAL A 21 -7.76 -13.97 -3.16
CA VAL A 21 -8.35 -14.85 -2.14
C VAL A 21 -8.85 -14.12 -0.90
N GLN A 22 -8.37 -12.89 -0.65
CA GLN A 22 -8.79 -12.06 0.48
C GLN A 22 -10.03 -11.21 0.15
N ILE A 23 -10.45 -11.17 -1.11
CA ILE A 23 -11.54 -10.30 -1.56
C ILE A 23 -12.87 -11.04 -1.42
N GLU A 24 -13.71 -10.59 -0.49
CA GLU A 24 -15.06 -11.12 -0.29
C GLU A 24 -15.98 -10.73 -1.46
N PRO A 25 -16.68 -11.68 -2.12
CA PRO A 25 -17.56 -11.38 -3.26
C PRO A 25 -18.68 -10.38 -2.94
N GLU A 26 -19.26 -10.45 -1.74
CA GLU A 26 -20.33 -9.54 -1.32
C GLU A 26 -19.86 -8.09 -1.15
N ARG A 27 -18.62 -7.90 -0.73
CA ARG A 27 -17.97 -6.58 -0.65
C ARG A 27 -17.58 -6.11 -2.03
N LEU A 28 -17.07 -7.01 -2.87
CA LEU A 28 -16.68 -6.69 -4.25
C LEU A 28 -17.85 -6.15 -5.06
N ALA A 29 -19.05 -6.73 -4.90
CA ALA A 29 -20.27 -6.24 -5.52
C ALA A 29 -20.65 -4.80 -5.08
N LYS A 30 -20.16 -4.34 -3.93
CA LYS A 30 -20.39 -3.00 -3.36
C LYS A 30 -19.25 -2.02 -3.62
N ALA A 31 -18.17 -2.45 -4.26
CA ALA A 31 -17.05 -1.59 -4.63
C ALA A 31 -17.49 -0.49 -5.61
N PRO A 32 -16.70 0.59 -5.80
CA PRO A 32 -16.89 1.50 -6.92
C PRO A 32 -16.95 0.73 -8.23
N LYS A 33 -17.78 1.18 -9.19
CA LYS A 33 -18.06 0.43 -10.44
C LYS A 33 -16.81 -0.06 -11.18
N ALA A 34 -15.73 0.73 -11.17
CA ALA A 34 -14.46 0.39 -11.81
C ALA A 34 -13.74 -0.83 -11.18
N PHE A 35 -14.06 -1.18 -9.93
CA PHE A 35 -13.40 -2.21 -9.14
C PHE A 35 -14.33 -3.37 -8.73
N GLN A 36 -15.56 -3.43 -9.24
CA GLN A 36 -16.53 -4.50 -8.90
C GLN A 36 -16.20 -5.87 -9.51
N LYS A 37 -15.10 -5.98 -10.25
CA LYS A 37 -14.58 -7.23 -10.80
C LYS A 37 -13.13 -7.34 -10.41
N LEU A 38 -12.66 -8.56 -10.12
CA LEU A 38 -11.24 -8.79 -9.92
C LEU A 38 -10.47 -8.57 -11.23
N PRO A 39 -9.25 -8.01 -11.17
CA PRO A 39 -8.44 -7.86 -12.35
C PRO A 39 -8.00 -9.25 -12.83
N LEU A 40 -8.14 -9.49 -14.13
CA LEU A 40 -7.60 -10.70 -14.79
C LEU A 40 -6.08 -10.60 -14.95
N PHE A 41 -5.58 -9.38 -15.13
CA PHE A 41 -4.16 -9.06 -15.26
C PHE A 41 -3.87 -7.74 -14.53
N GLY A 42 -2.64 -7.61 -14.04
CA GLY A 42 -2.22 -6.43 -13.29
C GLY A 42 -2.83 -6.36 -11.89
N THR A 43 -2.68 -5.20 -11.27
CA THR A 43 -3.08 -4.95 -9.89
C THR A 43 -3.76 -3.59 -9.83
N TYR A 44 -4.95 -3.51 -9.22
CA TYR A 44 -5.57 -2.21 -9.02
C TYR A 44 -4.72 -1.32 -8.12
N GLN A 45 -4.63 -0.05 -8.45
CA GLN A 45 -4.02 0.98 -7.63
C GLN A 45 -5.16 1.75 -6.97
N VAL A 46 -5.30 1.64 -5.66
CA VAL A 46 -6.45 2.19 -4.93
C VAL A 46 -6.02 2.85 -3.63
N GLY A 47 -6.87 3.73 -3.11
CA GLY A 47 -6.85 4.15 -1.71
C GLY A 47 -7.90 3.43 -0.89
N THR A 48 -7.86 3.59 0.44
CA THR A 48 -8.95 3.22 1.33
C THR A 48 -9.61 4.48 1.89
N ARG A 49 -10.95 4.49 1.93
CA ARG A 49 -11.67 5.58 2.58
C ARG A 49 -11.51 5.52 4.10
N LYS A 50 -11.75 6.66 4.74
CA LYS A 50 -11.91 6.73 6.19
C LYS A 50 -13.29 6.18 6.60
N PRO A 51 -13.42 5.64 7.83
CA PRO A 51 -14.73 5.37 8.40
C PRO A 51 -15.58 6.65 8.44
N ALA A 52 -16.88 6.52 8.20
CA ALA A 52 -17.82 7.63 8.18
C ALA A 52 -18.23 8.09 9.58
N ASN A 53 -18.08 7.22 10.59
CA ASN A 53 -18.44 7.49 11.98
C ASN A 53 -17.69 6.55 12.95
N GLU A 54 -17.83 6.81 14.25
CA GLU A 54 -17.19 6.03 15.31
C GLU A 54 -17.58 4.56 15.29
N LYS A 55 -18.86 4.25 15.06
CA LYS A 55 -19.33 2.85 14.97
C LYS A 55 -18.59 2.11 13.87
N GLU A 56 -18.50 2.69 12.67
CA GLU A 56 -17.78 2.08 11.56
C GLU A 56 -16.27 1.96 11.84
N PHE A 57 -15.69 2.89 12.59
CA PHE A 57 -14.30 2.79 13.05
C PHE A 57 -14.10 1.58 13.96
N PHE A 58 -14.94 1.39 14.99
CA PHE A 58 -14.88 0.23 15.88
C PHE A 58 -15.11 -1.09 15.14
N ASP A 59 -16.13 -1.15 14.27
CA ASP A 59 -16.41 -2.32 13.44
C ASP A 59 -15.21 -2.66 12.53
N SER A 60 -14.58 -1.62 11.94
CA SER A 60 -13.39 -1.77 11.11
C SER A 60 -12.19 -2.31 11.89
N MET A 61 -12.00 -1.93 13.15
CA MET A 61 -10.93 -2.47 13.98
C MET A 61 -11.18 -3.94 14.30
N ASN A 62 -12.42 -4.31 14.65
CA ASN A 62 -12.79 -5.70 14.92
C ASN A 62 -12.53 -6.60 13.70
N LEU A 63 -12.88 -6.14 12.49
CA LEU A 63 -12.58 -6.86 11.25
C LEU A 63 -11.06 -6.99 11.00
N ALA A 64 -10.29 -5.95 11.25
CA ALA A 64 -8.84 -6.01 11.12
C ALA A 64 -8.22 -7.04 12.08
N PHE A 65 -8.70 -7.11 13.33
CA PHE A 65 -8.29 -8.15 14.30
C PHE A 65 -8.71 -9.56 13.87
N ALA A 66 -9.81 -9.68 13.14
CA ALA A 66 -10.24 -10.93 12.51
C ALA A 66 -9.47 -11.26 11.22
N GLY A 67 -8.44 -10.49 10.85
CA GLY A 67 -7.62 -10.72 9.67
C GLY A 67 -8.15 -10.10 8.36
N ILE A 68 -9.16 -9.22 8.43
CA ILE A 68 -9.79 -8.58 7.28
C ILE A 68 -9.48 -7.07 7.28
N PRO A 69 -8.31 -6.64 6.77
CA PRO A 69 -7.91 -5.23 6.78
C PRO A 69 -8.76 -4.39 5.81
N SER A 70 -8.84 -3.07 6.04
CA SER A 70 -9.44 -2.08 5.10
C SER A 70 -8.93 -2.23 3.67
N SER A 71 -7.63 -2.45 3.51
CA SER A 71 -6.99 -2.63 2.22
C SER A 71 -7.53 -3.81 1.40
N ALA A 72 -8.07 -4.84 2.04
CA ALA A 72 -8.66 -6.00 1.38
C ALA A 72 -10.19 -5.91 1.24
N ARG A 73 -10.81 -4.80 1.67
CA ARG A 73 -12.25 -4.56 1.61
C ARG A 73 -12.59 -3.66 0.42
N PRO A 74 -13.02 -4.20 -0.72
CA PRO A 74 -13.22 -3.42 -1.94
C PRO A 74 -14.38 -2.42 -1.85
N ASP A 75 -15.32 -2.61 -0.92
CA ASP A 75 -16.35 -1.62 -0.56
C ASP A 75 -15.79 -0.37 0.14
N TRP A 76 -14.50 -0.39 0.50
CA TRP A 76 -13.76 0.74 1.06
C TRP A 76 -12.77 1.34 0.07
N TRP A 77 -12.59 0.74 -1.11
CA TRP A 77 -11.64 1.25 -2.09
C TRP A 77 -12.10 2.58 -2.67
N LEU A 78 -11.13 3.46 -2.89
CA LEU A 78 -11.24 4.70 -3.62
C LEU A 78 -10.32 4.63 -4.84
N PRO A 79 -10.67 5.30 -5.96
CA PRO A 79 -9.71 5.60 -7.00
C PRO A 79 -8.44 6.21 -6.40
N ARG A 80 -7.27 5.86 -6.94
CA ARG A 80 -5.99 6.29 -6.36
C ARG A 80 -5.84 7.82 -6.40
N GLU A 81 -6.36 8.44 -7.45
CA GLU A 81 -6.40 9.89 -7.60
C GLU A 81 -7.04 10.61 -6.40
N ASP A 82 -8.03 9.98 -5.73
CA ASP A 82 -8.73 10.56 -4.59
C ASP A 82 -7.90 10.55 -3.30
N VAL A 83 -6.76 9.85 -3.28
CA VAL A 83 -5.89 9.74 -2.09
C VAL A 83 -4.46 10.24 -2.32
N GLU A 84 -4.14 10.83 -3.48
CA GLU A 84 -2.79 11.32 -3.80
C GLU A 84 -2.27 12.36 -2.80
N ASP A 85 -3.13 13.26 -2.31
CA ASP A 85 -2.77 14.22 -1.25
C ASP A 85 -2.42 13.53 0.07
N SER A 86 -3.09 12.41 0.37
CA SER A 86 -2.82 11.63 1.58
C SER A 86 -1.50 10.87 1.48
N ILE A 87 -1.20 10.31 0.31
CA ILE A 87 0.10 9.66 0.03
C ILE A 87 1.23 10.69 0.17
N THR A 88 1.04 11.89 -0.39
CA THR A 88 2.01 12.99 -0.32
C THR A 88 2.31 13.42 1.12
N LYS A 89 1.29 13.43 1.98
CA LYS A 89 1.44 13.78 3.40
C LYS A 89 2.09 12.65 4.22
N ALA A 90 1.87 11.40 3.83
CA ALA A 90 2.37 10.25 4.57
C ALA A 90 3.81 9.88 4.22
N LYS A 91 4.26 10.15 2.98
CA LYS A 91 5.57 9.67 2.50
C LYS A 91 6.72 10.24 3.31
N ILE A 92 7.70 9.39 3.61
CA ILE A 92 8.84 9.73 4.46
C ILE A 92 10.09 9.82 3.59
N PRO A 93 10.98 10.81 3.78
CA PRO A 93 12.24 10.87 3.02
C PRO A 93 13.05 9.58 3.19
N LEU A 94 13.44 8.95 2.08
CA LEU A 94 14.21 7.70 2.08
C LEU A 94 15.56 7.87 2.78
N ALA A 95 16.18 9.04 2.61
CA ALA A 95 17.43 9.40 3.29
C ALA A 95 17.31 9.32 4.81
N SER A 96 16.16 9.64 5.40
CA SER A 96 15.95 9.54 6.85
C SER A 96 15.99 8.10 7.35
N LEU A 97 15.42 7.14 6.59
CA LEU A 97 15.50 5.72 6.92
C LEU A 97 16.94 5.21 6.83
N MET A 98 17.64 5.59 5.77
CA MET A 98 19.03 5.18 5.52
C MET A 98 19.99 5.73 6.58
N ALA A 99 19.79 6.97 7.01
CA ALA A 99 20.59 7.59 8.08
C ALA A 99 20.35 6.92 9.44
N LYS A 100 19.10 6.55 9.73
CA LYS A 100 18.72 5.91 10.99
C LYS A 100 19.18 4.45 11.09
N TYR A 101 19.19 3.73 9.97
CA TYR A 101 19.50 2.30 9.93
C TYR A 101 20.55 1.97 8.84
N PRO A 102 21.85 2.01 9.17
CA PRO A 102 22.93 1.77 8.19
C PRO A 102 22.87 0.40 7.49
N ASP A 103 22.41 -0.65 8.17
CA ASP A 103 22.25 -1.97 7.55
C ASP A 103 21.15 -2.00 6.49
N ARG A 104 20.04 -1.29 6.74
CA ARG A 104 18.97 -1.10 5.73
C ARG A 104 19.49 -0.27 4.56
N ALA A 105 20.29 0.77 4.83
CA ALA A 105 20.90 1.60 3.79
C ALA A 105 21.75 0.80 2.80
N ARG A 106 22.53 -0.19 3.28
CA ARG A 106 23.30 -1.08 2.40
C ARG A 106 22.40 -1.90 1.47
N ILE A 107 21.28 -2.41 1.97
CA ILE A 107 20.30 -3.17 1.18
C ILE A 107 19.60 -2.25 0.17
N ILE A 108 19.18 -1.06 0.58
CA ILE A 108 18.50 -0.06 -0.25
C ILE A 108 19.41 0.38 -1.40
N ASN A 109 20.66 0.76 -1.11
CA ASN A 109 21.64 1.19 -2.12
C ASN A 109 21.87 0.12 -3.18
N ARG A 110 21.96 -1.16 -2.76
CA ARG A 110 22.11 -2.28 -3.70
C ARG A 110 20.89 -2.48 -4.59
N HIS A 111 19.67 -2.25 -4.09
CA HIS A 111 18.44 -2.39 -4.89
C HIS A 111 18.22 -1.22 -5.84
N LEU A 112 18.51 0.01 -5.41
CA LEU A 112 18.31 1.18 -6.26
C LEU A 112 19.39 1.30 -7.35
N GLY A 113 20.63 0.89 -7.08
CA GLY A 113 21.71 1.01 -8.06
C GLY A 113 21.83 2.45 -8.58
N GLU A 114 21.82 2.61 -9.90
CA GLU A 114 21.91 3.93 -10.55
C GLU A 114 20.62 4.78 -10.38
N LEU A 115 19.46 4.18 -10.06
CA LEU A 115 18.20 4.94 -9.85
C LEU A 115 18.32 5.97 -8.72
N ALA A 116 19.19 5.71 -7.74
CA ALA A 116 19.44 6.62 -6.63
C ALA A 116 20.21 7.89 -7.07
N LYS A 117 20.94 7.84 -8.19
CA LYS A 117 21.75 8.97 -8.70
C LYS A 117 20.93 9.89 -9.62
N ASP A 118 19.99 9.31 -10.37
CA ASP A 118 19.25 10.03 -11.41
C ASP A 118 18.00 10.76 -10.90
N ARG A 119 17.57 10.47 -9.67
CA ARG A 119 16.37 11.08 -9.09
C ARG A 119 16.72 11.92 -7.87
N ALA A 120 16.46 13.22 -7.99
CA ALA A 120 16.41 14.08 -6.82
C ALA A 120 15.21 13.66 -5.95
N ASN A 121 15.45 13.49 -4.65
CA ASN A 121 14.45 13.22 -3.62
C ASN A 121 13.63 11.93 -3.81
N LEU A 122 14.03 10.88 -3.10
CA LEU A 122 13.25 9.64 -2.97
C LEU A 122 12.58 9.59 -1.61
N TYR A 123 11.37 9.04 -1.60
CA TYR A 123 10.56 8.81 -0.41
C TYR A 123 10.22 7.33 -0.30
N TYR A 124 9.71 6.93 0.85
CA TYR A 124 9.18 5.60 1.05
C TYR A 124 7.91 5.62 1.89
N LEU A 125 7.14 4.55 1.73
CA LEU A 125 6.08 4.12 2.63
C LEU A 125 6.26 2.61 2.89
N PRO A 126 5.91 2.11 4.08
CA PRO A 126 5.84 0.67 4.32
C PRO A 126 4.93 -0.01 3.28
N LEU A 127 5.34 -1.20 2.86
CA LEU A 127 4.57 -2.06 1.98
C LEU A 127 4.37 -3.40 2.68
N THR A 128 3.12 -3.81 2.84
CA THR A 128 2.79 -5.04 3.54
C THR A 128 1.83 -5.91 2.73
N SER A 129 1.67 -7.14 3.18
CA SER A 129 0.64 -8.08 2.76
C SER A 129 0.22 -8.89 3.99
N GLU A 130 -0.64 -9.88 3.83
CA GLU A 130 -1.01 -10.81 4.91
C GLU A 130 0.21 -11.49 5.55
N LYS A 131 1.21 -11.85 4.74
CA LYS A 131 2.34 -12.72 5.15
C LYS A 131 3.69 -12.02 5.19
N THR A 132 3.74 -10.76 4.77
CA THR A 132 5.00 -10.02 4.60
C THR A 132 4.80 -8.61 5.10
N LEU A 133 5.62 -8.18 6.05
CA LEU A 133 5.45 -6.89 6.75
C LEU A 133 6.68 -5.98 6.62
N ASP A 134 7.77 -6.52 6.11
CA ASP A 134 9.13 -5.98 6.15
C ASP A 134 9.59 -5.51 4.77
N TRP A 135 8.71 -4.82 4.05
CA TRP A 135 9.02 -4.20 2.77
C TRP A 135 8.72 -2.72 2.79
N ILE A 136 9.38 -1.99 1.90
CA ILE A 136 9.04 -0.61 1.56
C ILE A 136 8.73 -0.49 0.08
N MET A 137 7.82 0.42 -0.23
CA MET A 137 7.62 0.96 -1.57
C MET A 137 8.36 2.31 -1.64
N VAL A 138 9.39 2.38 -2.47
CA VAL A 138 10.09 3.63 -2.76
C VAL A 138 9.31 4.37 -3.84
N ILE A 139 9.09 5.67 -3.62
CA ILE A 139 8.33 6.54 -4.52
C ILE A 139 9.08 7.84 -4.81
N ASP A 140 8.78 8.44 -5.98
CA ASP A 140 9.29 9.76 -6.36
C ASP A 140 8.42 10.92 -5.82
N ASP A 141 8.79 12.14 -6.20
CA ASP A 141 8.04 13.36 -5.85
C ASP A 141 6.56 13.30 -6.26
N GLY A 142 6.24 12.66 -7.37
CA GLY A 142 4.89 12.47 -7.91
C GLY A 142 4.20 11.20 -7.41
N ASN A 143 4.67 10.61 -6.30
CA ASN A 143 4.14 9.40 -5.67
C ASN A 143 4.17 8.14 -6.55
N LYS A 144 4.94 8.15 -7.65
CA LYS A 144 5.06 6.99 -8.52
C LYS A 144 6.04 5.99 -7.90
N ALA A 145 5.66 4.72 -7.95
CA ALA A 145 6.53 3.61 -7.56
C ALA A 145 7.83 3.65 -8.38
N VAL A 146 8.97 3.60 -7.70
CA VAL A 146 10.28 3.45 -8.37
C VAL A 146 10.94 2.12 -8.04
N ALA A 147 10.72 1.60 -6.82
CA ALA A 147 11.26 0.32 -6.39
C ALA A 147 10.45 -0.28 -5.24
N TYR A 148 10.58 -1.59 -5.05
CA TYR A 148 10.09 -2.33 -3.91
C TYR A 148 11.27 -3.05 -3.27
N ILE A 149 11.49 -2.84 -1.99
CA ILE A 149 12.74 -3.28 -1.32
C ILE A 149 12.39 -4.06 -0.04
N PRO A 150 12.98 -5.25 0.17
CA PRO A 150 12.76 -6.09 1.35
C PRO A 150 13.54 -5.56 2.55
N VAL A 151 13.09 -4.42 3.09
CA VAL A 151 13.56 -3.87 4.36
C VAL A 151 12.36 -3.38 5.15
N ASP A 152 12.44 -3.49 6.46
CA ASP A 152 11.43 -2.96 7.37
C ASP A 152 11.34 -1.42 7.26
N GLY A 153 10.11 -0.93 7.12
CA GLY A 153 9.75 0.48 6.95
C GLY A 153 9.10 1.12 8.17
N PHE A 154 8.86 0.37 9.24
CA PHE A 154 8.30 0.90 10.50
C PHE A 154 9.41 1.35 11.47
#